data_AF-A0A1Y3MBC8-F1
#
_entry.id   AF-A0A1Y3MBC8-F1
#
_cell.length_a   1.000
_cell.length_b   1.000
_cell.length_c   1.000
_cell.angle_alpha   90.00
_cell.angle_beta   90.00
_cell.angle_gamma   90.00
#
_symmetry.space_group_name_H-M   'P 1'
#
loop_
_entity.id
_entity.type
_entity.pdbx_description
1 polymer ?
#
loop_
_entity_poly.entity_id
_entity_poly.type
_entity_poly.pdbx_seq_one_letter_code
_entity_poly.pdbx_strand_id
1 'polypeptide(L)'
;MLYSLQRFADATIERRTMYLMTELGELTEAVLKQNDDDNIKREIGLEMFDVIWNVCDLANKLEIDLEKAFQEKMEINRDRKW
;
A
#
# COMPACT_ATOMS: atom_id res chain seq x y z
N MET A 1 14.50 7.04 -13.94
CA MET A 1 13.41 7.80 -13.31
C MET A 1 12.21 7.99 -14.25
N LEU A 2 12.36 8.57 -15.46
CA LEU A 2 11.27 8.60 -16.45
C LEU A 2 10.87 7.21 -16.99
N TYR A 3 11.86 6.37 -17.31
CA TYR A 3 11.62 5.00 -17.79
C TYR A 3 11.02 4.05 -16.74
N SER A 4 11.25 4.29 -15.44
CA SER A 4 10.63 3.47 -14.39
C SER A 4 9.13 3.77 -14.33
N LEU A 5 8.74 5.04 -14.21
CA LEU A 5 7.33 5.48 -14.16
C LEU A 5 6.48 4.99 -15.34
N GLN A 6 7.06 4.91 -16.55
CA GLN A 6 6.38 4.39 -17.73
C GLN A 6 6.04 2.89 -17.64
N ARG A 7 6.95 2.07 -17.11
CA ARG A 7 6.69 0.64 -16.85
C ARG A 7 5.60 0.40 -15.80
N PHE A 8 5.39 1.37 -14.92
CA PHE A 8 4.34 1.34 -13.91
C PHE A 8 2.97 1.55 -14.60
N ALA A 9 2.82 2.52 -15.50
CA ALA A 9 1.57 2.78 -16.21
C ALA A 9 1.03 1.58 -17.03
N ASP A 10 1.93 0.83 -17.69
CA ASP A 10 1.56 -0.29 -18.57
C ASP A 10 1.33 -1.62 -17.84
N ALA A 11 1.55 -1.70 -16.53
CA ALA A 11 1.33 -2.92 -15.78
C ALA A 11 -0.16 -3.27 -15.72
N THR A 12 -0.54 -4.54 -15.90
CA THR A 12 -1.93 -5.00 -15.75
C THR A 12 -2.41 -4.91 -14.30
N ILE A 13 -3.73 -4.99 -14.06
CA ILE A 13 -4.29 -4.98 -12.71
C ILE A 13 -3.75 -6.15 -11.87
N GLU A 14 -3.60 -7.33 -12.47
CA GLU A 14 -3.02 -8.51 -11.82
C GLU A 14 -1.58 -8.24 -11.40
N ARG A 15 -0.78 -7.64 -12.28
CA ARG A 15 0.61 -7.29 -11.98
C ARG A 15 0.70 -6.22 -10.88
N ARG A 16 -0.19 -5.24 -10.87
CA ARG A 16 -0.28 -4.25 -9.78
C ARG A 16 -0.65 -4.88 -8.45
N THR A 17 -1.58 -5.82 -8.48
CA THR A 17 -1.97 -6.58 -7.28
C THR A 17 -0.78 -7.38 -6.75
N MET A 18 0.03 -7.99 -7.63
CA MET A 18 1.25 -8.68 -7.22
C MET A 18 2.28 -7.74 -6.59
N TYR A 19 2.45 -6.52 -7.12
CA TYR A 19 3.34 -5.52 -6.51
C TYR A 19 2.86 -5.08 -5.13
N LEU A 20 1.56 -4.82 -4.96
CA LEU A 20 1.00 -4.55 -3.64
C LEU A 20 1.29 -5.69 -2.64
N MET A 21 1.18 -6.95 -3.07
CA MET A 21 1.49 -8.09 -2.20
C MET A 21 2.99 -8.21 -1.88
N THR A 22 3.87 -7.81 -2.80
CA THR A 22 5.31 -7.72 -2.55
C THR A 22 5.60 -6.70 -1.46
N GLU A 23 5.13 -5.46 -1.58
CA GLU A 23 5.37 -4.41 -0.56
C GLU A 23 4.78 -4.78 0.81
N LEU A 24 3.62 -5.45 0.83
CA LEU A 24 3.04 -5.95 2.08
C LEU A 24 3.92 -7.03 2.73
N GLY A 25 4.58 -7.86 1.91
CA GLY A 25 5.57 -8.83 2.37
C GLY A 25 6.81 -8.16 2.97
N GLU A 26 7.33 -7.12 2.32
CA GLU A 26 8.49 -6.34 2.79
C GLU A 26 8.16 -5.62 4.11
N LEU A 27 6.98 -4.99 4.20
CA LEU A 27 6.47 -4.44 5.46
C LEU A 27 6.37 -5.50 6.56
N THR A 28 5.87 -6.69 6.23
CA THR A 28 5.76 -7.80 7.19
C THR A 28 7.14 -8.22 7.69
N GLU A 29 8.12 -8.33 6.80
CA GLU A 29 9.50 -8.63 7.17
C GLU A 29 10.09 -7.55 8.08
N ALA A 30 9.94 -6.28 7.72
CA ALA A 30 10.41 -5.15 8.52
C ALA A 30 9.80 -5.12 9.93
N VAL A 31 8.51 -5.46 10.07
CA VAL A 31 7.84 -5.54 11.38
C VAL A 31 8.31 -6.74 12.20
N LEU A 32 8.56 -7.88 11.55
CA LEU A 32 8.97 -9.12 12.22
C LEU A 32 10.46 -9.21 12.54
N LYS A 33 11.29 -8.32 11.96
CA LYS A 33 12.70 -8.17 12.33
C LYS A 33 12.81 -7.78 13.81
N GLN A 34 13.07 -8.78 14.66
CA GLN A 34 13.32 -8.59 16.09
C GLN A 34 14.75 -8.10 16.30
N ASN A 35 14.98 -6.78 16.28
CA ASN A 35 16.26 -6.18 16.65
C ASN A 35 16.04 -4.85 17.39
N ASP A 36 16.82 -4.58 18.44
CA ASP A 36 16.80 -3.33 19.23
C ASP A 36 17.46 -2.13 18.51
N ASP A 37 17.40 -2.09 17.18
CA ASP A 37 17.97 -0.99 16.39
C ASP A 37 16.95 0.14 16.23
N ASP A 38 17.34 1.38 16.58
CA ASP A 38 16.56 2.59 16.33
C ASP A 38 16.19 2.77 14.84
N ASN A 39 16.91 2.13 13.92
CA ASN A 39 16.59 2.14 12.50
C ASN A 39 15.32 1.36 12.12
N ILE A 40 14.79 0.48 12.98
CA ILE A 40 13.65 -0.38 12.61
C ILE A 40 12.38 0.42 12.33
N LYS A 41 12.13 1.48 13.10
CA LYS A 41 10.95 2.35 12.89
C LYS A 41 11.04 3.11 11.57
N ARG A 42 12.25 3.47 11.17
CA ARG A 42 12.49 4.11 9.87
C ARG A 42 12.19 3.13 8.74
N GLU A 43 12.70 1.90 8.81
CA GLU A 43 12.45 0.85 7.81
C GLU A 43 10.94 0.57 7.69
N ILE A 44 10.26 0.30 8.80
CA ILE A 44 8.80 0.09 8.82
C ILE A 44 8.06 1.27 8.17
N GLY A 45 8.48 2.51 8.46
CA GLY A 45 7.87 3.70 7.88
C GLY A 45 8.03 3.82 6.36
N LEU A 46 9.17 3.35 5.81
CA LEU A 46 9.39 3.30 4.36
C LEU A 46 8.48 2.23 3.72
N GLU A 47 8.44 1.02 4.30
CA GLU A 47 7.59 -0.06 3.76
C GLU A 47 6.08 0.26 3.87
N MET A 48 5.66 0.98 4.91
CA MET A 48 4.28 1.49 5.01
C MET A 48 3.95 2.45 3.87
N PHE A 49 4.90 3.30 3.47
CA PHE A 49 4.73 4.19 2.33
C PHE A 49 4.57 3.40 1.03
N ASP A 50 5.39 2.36 0.81
CA ASP A 50 5.34 1.56 -0.42
C ASP A 50 4.01 0.79 -0.56
N VAL A 51 3.45 0.29 0.54
CA VAL A 51 2.10 -0.28 0.58
C VAL A 51 1.04 0.76 0.20
N ILE A 52 1.05 1.94 0.84
CA ILE A 52 0.08 3.02 0.56
C ILE A 52 0.19 3.47 -0.89
N TRP A 53 1.41 3.62 -1.41
CA TRP A 53 1.66 3.99 -2.79
C TRP A 53 1.03 2.98 -3.76
N ASN A 54 1.22 1.69 -3.53
CA ASN A 54 0.64 0.65 -4.38
C ASN A 54 -0.90 0.60 -4.27
N VAL A 55 -1.49 0.91 -3.11
CA VAL A 55 -2.94 1.07 -2.99
C VAL A 55 -3.45 2.25 -3.83
N CYS A 56 -2.79 3.41 -3.75
CA CYS A 56 -3.14 4.59 -4.54
C CYS A 56 -3.01 4.33 -6.04
N ASP A 57 -1.93 3.68 -6.47
CA ASP A 57 -1.72 3.34 -7.87
C ASP A 57 -2.77 2.35 -8.41
N LEU A 58 -3.10 1.31 -7.62
CA LEU A 58 -4.15 0.36 -7.97
C LEU A 58 -5.52 1.05 -8.04
N ALA A 59 -5.83 1.96 -7.11
CA ALA A 59 -7.07 2.73 -7.14
C ALA A 59 -7.16 3.62 -8.39
N ASN A 60 -6.08 4.33 -8.73
CA ASN A 60 -6.01 5.12 -9.96
C ASN A 60 -6.27 4.25 -11.20
N LYS A 61 -5.69 3.04 -11.24
CA LYS A 61 -5.86 2.12 -12.38
C LYS A 61 -7.27 1.54 -12.49
N LEU A 62 -7.95 1.36 -11.36
CA LEU A 62 -9.34 0.90 -11.28
C LEU A 62 -10.36 2.04 -11.34
N GLU A 63 -9.90 3.28 -11.49
CA GLU A 63 -10.74 4.49 -11.46
C GLU A 63 -11.57 4.62 -10.16
N ILE A 64 -10.97 4.21 -9.03
CA ILE A 64 -11.59 4.26 -7.70
C ILE A 64 -11.25 5.58 -7.01
N ASP A 65 -12.28 6.31 -6.60
CA ASP A 65 -12.16 7.45 -5.69
C ASP A 65 -11.97 6.95 -4.25
N LEU A 66 -10.72 6.96 -3.78
CA LEU A 66 -10.39 6.49 -2.44
C LEU A 66 -11.03 7.33 -1.34
N GLU A 67 -11.22 8.64 -1.54
CA GLU A 67 -11.85 9.48 -0.52
C GLU A 67 -13.29 9.05 -0.29
N LYS A 68 -14.06 8.87 -1.37
CA LYS A 68 -15.43 8.34 -1.28
C LYS A 68 -15.47 6.94 -0.68
N ALA A 69 -14.60 6.05 -1.14
CA ALA A 69 -14.54 4.68 -0.61
C ALA A 69 -14.23 4.66 0.90
N PHE A 70 -13.36 5.54 1.37
CA PHE A 70 -13.05 5.68 2.80
C PHE A 70 -14.23 6.25 3.58
N GLN A 71 -14.93 7.28 3.05
CA GLN A 71 -16.14 7.83 3.67
C GLN A 71 -17.23 6.76 3.83
N GLU A 72 -17.56 6.05 2.76
CA GLU A 72 -18.55 4.94 2.79
C GLU A 72 -18.15 3.87 3.82
N LYS A 73 -16.86 3.51 3.86
CA LYS A 73 -16.37 2.51 4.82
C LYS A 73 -16.44 2.99 6.26
N MET A 74 -16.15 4.27 6.53
CA MET A 74 -16.28 4.86 7.85
C MET A 74 -17.73 4.89 8.32
N GLU A 75 -18.69 5.22 7.45
CA GLU A 75 -20.12 5.16 7.75
C GLU A 75 -20.56 3.73 8.11
N ILE A 76 -20.18 2.74 7.31
CA ILE A 76 -20.45 1.32 7.58
C ILE A 76 -19.83 0.87 8.91
N ASN A 77 -18.65 1.39 9.25
CA ASN A 77 -17.94 1.02 10.48
C ASN A 77 -18.47 1.76 11.72
N ARG A 78 -19.17 2.89 11.56
CA ARG A 78 -19.70 3.69 12.68
C ARG A 78 -20.61 2.87 13.60
N ASP A 79 -21.37 1.95 13.00
CA ASP A 79 -22.33 1.12 13.71
C ASP A 79 -21.73 -0.25 14.11
N ARG A 80 -20.43 -0.48 13.84
CA ARG A 80 -19.72 -1.70 14.25
C ARG A 80 -19.10 -1.50 15.62
N LYS A 81 -19.39 -2.41 16.55
CA LYS A 81 -18.56 -2.61 17.74
C LYS A 81 -17.54 -3.69 17.39
N TRP A 82 -16.27 -3.28 17.33
CA TRP A 82 -15.13 -4.20 17.29
C TRP A 82 -14.72 -4.56 18.72
#